data_AF-A0A1A8M014-F1
#
_entry.id   AF-A0A1A8M014-F1
#
_cell.length_a   1.000
_cell.length_b   1.000
_cell.length_c   1.000
_cell.angle_alpha   90.00
_cell.angle_beta   90.00
_cell.angle_gamma   90.00
#
_symmetry.space_group_name_H-M   'P 1'
#
loop_
_entity.id
_entity.type
_entity.pdbx_description
1 polymer ?
#
loop_
_entity_poly.entity_id
_entity_poly.type
_entity_poly.pdbx_seq_one_letter_code
_entity_poly.pdbx_strand_id
1 'polypeptide(L)' 'GGEDVTIYAKGPMAHLFHGVKEQNYVAHVMAYAACLEPYRNCPPLPHSHSSSSCVNTHSGFLIIMFGLLCFLR' A
#
# COMPACT_ATOMS: atom_id res chain seq x y z
N GLY A 1 -12.93 20.67 5.93
CA GLY A 1 -12.20 19.71 5.10
C GLY A 1 -12.02 18.45 5.90
N GLY A 2 -12.97 17.55 5.73
CA GLY A 2 -13.08 16.27 6.44
C GLY A 2 -14.30 15.51 5.96
N GLU A 3 -14.85 15.91 4.80
CA GLU A 3 -15.94 15.21 4.14
C GLU A 3 -15.44 13.89 3.53
N ASP A 4 -16.34 12.93 3.45
CA ASP A 4 -16.05 11.61 2.90
C ASP A 4 -15.64 11.71 1.43
N VAL A 5 -14.62 10.91 1.05
CA VAL A 5 -14.12 10.83 -0.32
C VAL A 5 -14.57 9.55 -1.01
N THR A 6 -14.81 9.62 -2.32
CA THR A 6 -15.19 8.44 -3.11
C THR A 6 -13.99 7.55 -3.38
N ILE A 7 -14.21 6.24 -3.34
CA ILE A 7 -13.19 5.21 -3.60
C ILE A 7 -13.65 4.41 -4.83
N TYR A 8 -12.78 4.29 -5.84
CA TYR A 8 -12.99 3.43 -7.00
C TYR A 8 -12.05 2.23 -6.92
N ALA A 9 -12.59 1.02 -7.07
CA ALA A 9 -11.82 -0.22 -7.00
C ALA A 9 -12.11 -1.13 -8.20
N LYS A 10 -11.05 -1.70 -8.77
CA LYS A 10 -11.11 -2.68 -9.86
C LYS A 10 -10.02 -3.72 -9.66
N GLY A 11 -10.37 -4.99 -9.87
CA GLY A 11 -9.43 -6.11 -9.76
C GLY A 11 -9.91 -7.16 -8.75
N PRO A 12 -9.01 -8.06 -8.35
CA PRO A 12 -9.30 -9.07 -7.34
C PRO A 12 -9.79 -8.41 -6.06
N MET A 13 -10.87 -8.95 -5.49
CA MET A 13 -11.42 -8.52 -4.20
C MET A 13 -11.93 -7.07 -4.19
N ALA A 14 -12.13 -6.46 -5.36
CA ALA A 14 -12.70 -5.11 -5.48
C ALA A 14 -14.13 -4.99 -4.90
N HIS A 15 -14.88 -6.10 -4.85
CA HIS A 15 -16.22 -6.14 -4.25
C HIS A 15 -16.24 -5.86 -2.74
N LEU A 16 -15.07 -5.91 -2.06
CA LEU A 16 -14.96 -5.53 -0.65
C LEU A 16 -15.12 -4.01 -0.44
N PHE A 17 -14.93 -3.20 -1.49
CA PHE A 17 -15.21 -1.77 -1.46
C PHE A 17 -16.68 -1.51 -1.80
N HIS A 18 -17.51 -1.36 -0.76
CA HIS A 18 -18.92 -1.00 -0.84
C HIS A 18 -19.32 -0.12 0.34
N GLY A 19 -20.33 0.75 0.18
CA GLY A 19 -20.79 1.63 1.27
C GLY A 19 -19.73 2.63 1.75
N VAL A 20 -19.87 3.08 3.00
CA VAL A 20 -18.91 4.00 3.65
C VAL A 20 -17.92 3.18 4.46
N LYS A 21 -16.63 3.50 4.35
CA LYS A 21 -15.54 2.81 5.05
C LYS A 21 -14.58 3.83 5.65
N GLU A 22 -13.99 3.44 6.77
CA GLU A 22 -12.90 4.19 7.41
C GLU A 22 -11.67 4.25 6.50
N GLN A 23 -10.88 5.34 6.59
CA GLN A 23 -9.68 5.52 5.76
C GLN A 23 -8.67 4.35 5.90
N ASN A 24 -8.53 3.79 7.11
CA ASN A 24 -7.65 2.65 7.35
C ASN A 24 -8.14 1.34 6.70
N TYR A 25 -9.44 1.23 6.38
CA TYR A 25 -10.00 0.03 5.75
C TYR A 25 -9.37 -0.25 4.38
N VAL A 26 -8.98 0.81 3.66
CA VAL A 26 -8.33 0.70 2.34
C VAL A 26 -7.04 -0.12 2.43
N ALA A 27 -6.21 0.13 3.45
CA ALA A 27 -4.96 -0.59 3.65
C ALA A 27 -5.19 -2.08 3.93
N HIS A 28 -6.18 -2.41 4.77
CA HIS A 28 -6.52 -3.79 5.09
C HIS A 28 -7.01 -4.58 3.87
N VAL A 29 -7.88 -3.99 3.05
CA VAL A 29 -8.39 -4.66 1.85
C VAL A 29 -7.29 -4.86 0.81
N MET A 30 -6.39 -3.89 0.64
CA MET A 30 -5.23 -4.03 -0.25
C MET A 30 -4.27 -5.12 0.23
N ALA A 31 -4.00 -5.19 1.54
CA ALA A 31 -3.18 -6.25 2.12
C ALA A 31 -3.82 -7.64 1.96
N TYR A 32 -5.14 -7.75 2.15
CA TYR A 32 -5.88 -8.99 1.93
C TYR A 32 -5.89 -9.43 0.46
N ALA A 33 -6.10 -8.49 -0.47
CA ALA A 33 -6.07 -8.77 -1.91
C ALA A 33 -4.69 -9.22 -2.40
N ALA A 34 -3.62 -8.73 -1.76
CA ALA A 34 -2.24 -9.09 -2.05
C ALA A 34 -1.67 -10.23 -1.19
N CYS A 35 -2.48 -10.85 -0.31
CA CYS A 35 -2.05 -11.92 0.59
C CYS A 35 -0.87 -11.54 1.51
N LEU A 36 -0.78 -10.27 1.90
CA LEU A 36 0.25 -9.75 2.78
C LEU A 36 -0.09 -10.06 4.25
N GLU A 37 0.91 -10.14 5.13
CA GLU A 37 0.67 -10.34 6.57
C GLU A 37 -0.17 -9.19 7.14
N PRO A 38 -1.16 -9.43 8.01
CA PRO A 38 -1.59 -10.70 8.65
C PRO A 38 -2.53 -11.60 7.82
N TYR A 39 -2.86 -11.23 6.59
CA TYR A 39 -3.86 -11.87 5.74
C TYR A 39 -3.30 -12.94 4.81
N ARG A 40 -2.58 -13.91 5.39
CA ARG A 40 -1.98 -15.04 4.65
C ARG A 40 -3.02 -16.03 4.12
N ASN A 41 -4.23 -16.05 4.69
CA ASN A 41 -5.34 -16.92 4.30
C ASN A 41 -6.25 -16.26 3.25
N CYS A 42 -5.63 -15.68 2.22
CA CYS A 42 -6.36 -15.06 1.12
C CYS A 42 -6.95 -16.15 0.18
N PRO A 43 -8.01 -15.84 -0.60
CA PRO A 43 -8.52 -16.75 -1.61
C PRO A 43 -7.46 -16.98 -2.71
N PRO A 44 -7.42 -18.16 -3.34
CA PRO A 44 -6.46 -18.41 -4.42
C PRO A 44 -6.80 -17.53 -5.64
N LEU A 45 -6.04 -16.45 -5.84
CA LEU A 45 -6.06 -15.71 -7.10
C LEU A 45 -5.33 -16.52 -8.19
N PRO A 46 -5.77 -16.46 -9.45
CA PRO A 46 -5.00 -17.00 -10.57
C PRO A 46 -3.70 -16.18 -10.73
N HIS A 47 -2.59 -16.76 -10.30
CA HIS A 47 -1.20 -16.38 -10.62
C HIS A 47 -0.81 -14.93 -10.30
N SER A 48 -0.38 -14.68 -9.05
CA SER A 48 0.31 -13.45 -8.69
C SER A 48 1.77 -13.77 -8.34
N HIS A 49 2.69 -13.41 -9.24
CA HIS A 49 4.11 -13.39 -8.92
C HIS A 49 4.30 -12.30 -7.84
N SER A 50 4.54 -12.73 -6.59
CA SER A 50 4.97 -11.84 -5.52
C SER A 50 6.30 -11.19 -5.86
N SER A 51 6.27 -10.08 -6.60
CA SER A 51 7.37 -9.14 -6.65
C SER A 51 7.33 -8.29 -5.39
N SER A 52 7.68 -8.91 -4.26
CA SER A 52 8.05 -8.20 -3.04
C SER A 52 9.40 -7.52 -3.27
N SER A 53 9.41 -6.47 -4.08
CA SER A 53 10.53 -5.55 -4.20
C SER A 53 10.16 -4.29 -3.42
N CYS A 54 10.13 -4.40 -2.09
CA CYS A 54 10.33 -3.24 -1.25
C CYS A 54 11.80 -2.81 -1.40
N VAL A 55 12.13 -2.17 -2.53
CA VAL A 55 13.34 -1.34 -2.59
C VAL A 55 13.12 -0.20 -1.61
N ASN A 56 13.77 -0.35 -0.47
CA ASN A 56 14.03 0.59 0.61
C ASN A 56 14.05 2.07 0.15
N THR A 57 12.87 2.67 0.00
CA THR A 57 12.71 4.08 -0.41
C THR A 57 13.08 5.04 0.73
N HIS A 58 13.27 4.53 1.95
CA HIS A 58 13.67 5.34 3.11
C HIS A 58 15.19 5.63 3.15
N SER A 59 16.01 4.82 2.49
CA SER A 59 17.47 5.02 2.49
C SER A 59 17.91 6.15 1.54
N GLY A 60 17.23 6.32 0.40
CA GLY A 60 17.57 7.38 -0.57
C GLY A 60 17.36 8.80 -0.05
N PHE A 61 16.26 9.03 0.69
CA PHE A 61 15.96 10.36 1.26
C PHE A 61 17.01 10.80 2.28
N LEU A 62 17.47 9.87 3.14
CA LEU A 62 18.52 10.16 4.12
C LEU A 62 19.87 10.45 3.45
N ILE A 63 20.25 9.70 2.41
CA ILE A 63 21.51 9.93 1.69
C ILE A 63 21.53 11.31 1.03
N ILE A 64 20.41 11.75 0.42
CA ILE A 64 20.31 13.08 -0.21
C ILE A 64 20.37 14.18 0.85
N MET A 65 19.71 14.01 1.99
CA MET A 65 19.71 14.99 3.09
C MET A 65 21.12 15.13 3.70
N PHE A 66 21.81 14.01 3.96
CA PHE A 66 23.21 14.01 4.43
C PHE A 66 24.17 14.60 3.38
N GLY A 67 23.97 14.31 2.09
CA GLY A 67 24.76 14.89 1.01
C GLY A 67 24.60 16.41 0.90
N LEU A 68 23.37 16.93 1.05
CA LEU A 68 23.11 18.37 1.04
C LEU A 68 23.76 19.06 2.23
N LEU A 69 23.71 18.46 3.43
CA LEU A 69 24.35 18.99 4.64
C LEU A 69 25.89 19.02 4.54
N CYS A 70 26.49 18.05 3.86
CA CYS A 70 27.92 18.05 3.57
C CYS A 70 28.32 19.08 2.49
N PHE A 71 27.43 19.42 1.56
CA PHE A 71 27.66 20.45 0.53
C PHE A 71 27.49 21.89 1.05
N LEU A 72 26.68 22.09 2.08
CA LEU A 72 26.48 23.38 2.74
C LEU A 72 27.51 23.65 3.86
N ARG A 73 28.55 22.83 3.99
CA ARG A 73 29.65 23.03 4.94
C ARG A 73 31.00 23.16 4.27
#